data_AF-A0A923J6N1-F1
#
_entry.id   AF-A0A923J6N1-F1
#
_cell.length_a   1.000
_cell.length_b   1.000
_cell.length_c   1.000
_cell.angle_alpha   90.00
_cell.angle_beta   90.00
_cell.angle_gamma   90.00
#
_symmetry.space_group_name_H-M   'P 1'
#
loop_
_entity.id
_entity.type
_entity.pdbx_description
1 polymer ?
#
loop_
_entity_poly.entity_id
_entity_poly.type
_entity_poly.pdbx_seq_one_letter_code
_entity_poly.pdbx_strand_id
1 'polypeptide(L)' 'MIGAIAGDMIGSPYESRPIKTVGFPMTVAAFTDDTVLTIAVAHAILNGTDQYISESMGFLYF' A
#
# COMPACT_ATOMS: atom_id res chain seq x y z
N MET A 1 -7.07 -5.02 -5.10
CA MET A 1 -6.68 -4.49 -3.77
C MET A 1 -6.83 -5.53 -2.67
N ILE A 2 -8.00 -6.17 -2.46
CA ILE A 2 -8.20 -7.12 -1.34
C ILE A 2 -7.15 -8.24 -1.31
N GLY A 3 -6.85 -8.87 -2.46
CA GLY A 3 -5.80 -9.90 -2.53
C GLY A 3 -4.39 -9.38 -2.23
N ALA A 4 -4.10 -8.11 -2.54
CA ALA A 4 -2.81 -7.49 -2.22
C ALA A 4 -2.71 -7.18 -0.71
N ILE A 5 -3.80 -6.68 -0.11
CA ILE A 5 -3.90 -6.45 1.33
C ILE A 5 -3.79 -7.78 2.10
N ALA A 6 -4.47 -8.83 1.63
CA ALA A 6 -4.34 -10.17 2.22
C ALA A 6 -2.91 -10.71 2.04
N GLY A 7 -2.28 -10.48 0.88
CA GLY A 7 -0.90 -10.84 0.60
C GLY A 7 0.10 -10.14 1.53
N ASP A 8 -0.10 -8.85 1.80
CA ASP A 8 0.68 -8.06 2.76
C ASP A 8 0.59 -8.68 4.17
N MET A 9 -0.63 -8.84 4.70
CA MET A 9 -0.82 -9.37 6.05
C MET A 9 -0.33 -10.82 6.24
N ILE A 10 -0.54 -11.69 5.23
CA ILE A 10 -0.16 -13.11 5.30
C ILE A 10 1.33 -13.31 4.97
N GLY A 11 1.88 -12.48 4.08
CA GLY A 11 3.26 -12.55 3.62
C GLY A 11 4.26 -11.88 4.55
N SER A 12 3.86 -10.82 5.26
CA SER A 12 4.74 -10.02 6.13
C SER A 12 5.57 -10.84 7.14
N PRO A 13 5.03 -11.86 7.84
CA PRO A 13 5.84 -12.70 8.74
C PRO A 13 7.03 -13.40 8.07
N TYR A 14 6.98 -13.59 6.75
CA TYR A 14 7.97 -14.31 5.95
C TYR A 14 8.92 -13.41 5.17
N GLU A 15 8.78 -12.08 5.23
CA GLU A 15 9.67 -11.15 4.53
C GLU A 15 11.12 -11.25 5.03
N SER A 16 11.29 -11.19 6.35
CA SER A 16 12.62 -11.27 6.98
C SER A 16 13.20 -12.69 7.01
N ARG A 17 12.36 -13.71 6.83
CA ARG A 17 12.73 -15.13 6.87
C ARG A 17 11.94 -15.93 5.81
N PRO A 18 12.38 -15.88 4.54
CA PRO A 18 11.65 -16.50 3.44
C PRO A 18 11.62 -18.01 3.55
N ILE A 19 10.48 -18.60 3.20
CA ILE A 19 10.27 -20.04 3.05
C ILE A 19 9.84 -20.33 1.61
N LYS A 20 10.28 -21.45 1.05
CA LYS A 20 9.94 -21.86 -0.34
C LYS A 20 8.86 -22.93 -0.41
N THR A 21 8.27 -23.28 0.73
CA THR A 21 7.25 -24.32 0.82
C THR A 21 5.86 -23.72 0.71
N VAL A 22 4.97 -24.41 0.00
CA VAL A 22 3.54 -24.02 -0.10
C VAL A 22 2.74 -24.41 1.15
N GLY A 23 3.23 -25.36 1.93
CA GLY A 23 2.71 -25.64 3.27
C GLY A 23 3.43 -24.75 4.28
N PHE A 24 2.74 -23.73 4.79
CA PHE A 24 3.25 -22.87 5.84
C PHE A 24 2.17 -22.57 6.89
N PRO A 25 2.55 -22.36 8.17
CA PRO A 25 1.58 -22.02 9.21
C PRO A 25 0.91 -20.68 8.91
N MET A 26 -0.38 -20.69 8.54
CA MET A 26 -1.08 -19.45 8.23
C MET A 26 -1.17 -18.56 9.48
N THR A 27 -0.59 -17.36 9.38
CA THR A 27 -0.65 -16.30 10.39
C THR A 27 -1.05 -15.01 9.69
N VAL A 28 -1.90 -14.20 10.33
CA VAL A 28 -2.32 -12.90 9.82
C VAL A 28 -1.63 -11.83 10.65
N ALA A 29 -0.71 -11.07 10.05
CA ALA A 29 -0.02 -9.95 10.67
C ALA A 29 -0.80 -8.64 10.50
N ALA A 30 -0.26 -7.56 11.07
CA ALA A 30 -0.77 -6.21 10.82
C ALA A 30 -0.50 -5.77 9.39
N PHE A 31 -1.25 -4.76 8.92
CA PHE A 31 -0.96 -4.08 7.66
C PHE A 31 0.42 -3.43 7.69
N THR A 32 1.12 -3.41 6.55
CA THR A 32 2.40 -2.71 6.38
C THR A 32 2.25 -1.46 5.51
N ASP A 33 3.39 -0.84 5.16
CA ASP A 33 3.44 0.26 4.21
C ASP A 33 2.86 -0.11 2.84
N ASP A 34 2.93 -1.37 2.41
CA ASP A 34 2.30 -1.83 1.15
C ASP A 34 0.79 -1.54 1.15
N THR A 35 0.08 -1.87 2.23
CA THR A 35 -1.35 -1.57 2.35
C THR A 35 -1.60 -0.07 2.49
N VAL A 36 -0.80 0.64 3.29
CA VAL A 36 -0.95 2.10 3.50
C VAL A 36 -0.80 2.84 2.17
N LEU A 37 0.26 2.54 1.41
CA LEU A 37 0.53 3.17 0.12
C LEU A 37 -0.50 2.77 -0.92
N THR A 38 -0.94 1.51 -0.94
CA THR A 38 -2.01 1.05 -1.85
C THR A 38 -3.32 1.81 -1.61
N ILE A 39 -3.70 2.02 -0.35
CA ILE A 39 -4.90 2.80 -0.02
C ILE A 39 -4.70 4.29 -0.33
N ALA A 40 -3.52 4.85 -0.03
CA ALA A 40 -3.21 6.24 -0.33
C ALA A 40 -3.32 6.55 -1.83
N VAL A 41 -2.78 5.67 -2.69
CA VAL A 41 -2.89 5.79 -4.15
C VAL A 41 -4.34 5.67 -4.60
N ALA A 42 -5.09 4.69 -4.09
CA ALA A 42 -6.51 4.56 -4.42
C ALA A 42 -7.33 5.78 -3.99
N HIS A 43 -7.04 6.32 -2.82
CA HIS A 43 -7.66 7.54 -2.32
C HIS A 43 -7.36 8.75 -3.22
N ALA A 44 -6.11 8.91 -3.65
CA ALA A 44 -5.72 10.00 -4.55
C ALA A 44 -6.43 9.91 -5.91
N ILE A 45 -6.53 8.70 -6.47
CA ILE A 45 -7.24 8.46 -7.74
C ILE A 45 -8.74 8.75 -7.60
N LEU A 46 -9.38 8.25 -6.54
CA LEU A 46 -10.83 8.37 -6.36
C LEU A 46 -11.27 9.80 -6.01
N ASN A 47 -10.46 10.55 -5.27
CA ASN A 47 -10.79 11.91 -4.85
C ASN A 47 -10.26 12.99 -5.80
N GLY A 48 -9.66 12.60 -6.93
CA GLY A 48 -9.18 13.53 -7.94
C GLY A 48 -8.14 14.51 -7.41
N THR A 49 -7.42 14.14 -6.34
CA THR A 49 -6.38 14.98 -5.79
C THR A 49 -5.14 14.81 -6.65
N ASP A 50 -5.09 15.59 -7.71
CA ASP A 50 -3.86 15.99 -8.33
C ASP A 50 -3.13 16.93 -7.35
N GLN A 51 -2.57 16.36 -6.27
CA GLN A 51 -1.90 17.14 -5.21
C GLN A 51 -0.73 17.95 -5.78
N TYR A 52 -0.22 17.59 -6.96
CA TYR A 52 0.83 18.33 -7.65
C TYR A 52 0.31 19.49 -8.52
N ILE A 53 -0.89 19.41 -9.11
CA ILE A 53 -1.39 20.51 -9.99
C ILE A 53 -1.93 21.70 -9.18
N SER A 54 -2.51 21.49 -7.99
CA SER A 54 -3.02 22.62 -7.20
C SER A 54 -1.93 23.44 -6.49
N GLU A 55 -0.87 22.79 -5.99
CA GLU A 55 0.24 23.47 -5.31
C GLU A 55 1.21 24.15 -6.29
N SER A 56 1.41 23.59 -7.49
CA SER A 56 2.26 24.20 -8.53
C SER A 56 1.60 25.40 -9.24
N MET A 57 0.26 25.45 -9.33
CA MET A 57 -0.46 26.63 -9.80
C MET A 57 -0.50 27.77 -8.76
N GLY A 58 -0.37 27.47 -7.46
CA GLY A 58 -0.31 28.48 -6.40
C GLY A 58 1.02 29.25 -6.33
N PHE A 59 2.14 28.59 -6.70
CA PHE A 59 3.46 29.22 -6.74
C PHE A 59 3.74 30.02 -8.01
N LEU A 60 2.96 29.82 -9.08
CA LEU A 60 3.15 30.54 -10.35
C LEU A 60 2.38 31.89 -10.41
N TYR A 61 1.55 32.18 -9.41
CA TYR A 61 0.73 33.39 -9.29
C TYR A 61 1.09 34.25 -8.05
N PHE A 62 2.34 34.16 -7.58
CA PHE A 62 2.96 35.11 -6.64
C PHE A 62 4.36 35.49 -7.11
#